data_AF-A0AAF0E8S2-F1
#
_entry.id   AF-A0AAF0E8S2-F1
#
_cell.length_a   1.000
_cell.length_b   1.000
_cell.length_c   1.000
_cell.angle_alpha   90.00
_cell.angle_beta   90.00
_cell.angle_gamma   90.00
#
_symmetry.space_group_name_H-M   'P 1'
#
loop_
_entity.id
_entity.type
_entity.pdbx_description
1 polymer ?
#
loop_
_entity_poly.entity_id
_entity_poly.type
_entity_poly.pdbx_seq_one_letter_code
_entity_poly.pdbx_strand_id
1 'polypeptide(L)'
;MRFEAVPYFVHDDTAKSHMQRIEPNFGLRAGMTWDDVRADLQRLNARDDGVSYKLLYLARHGQGVHNLAELKYGKQAWERYWARRTTDGDLVWGPDPDLTYMGEAQARDVHEAWQIALGQSDTQGRAPEQAPDPAMIPPLPQVLCSSPLRRSLHTLFLTWRGLLPQRPPQPVHVREHLREVIAGA
;
A
#
# COMPACT_ATOMS: atom_id res chain seq x y z
N MET A 1 2.98 1.02 -23.61
CA MET A 1 1.99 1.88 -22.91
C MET A 1 2.78 2.87 -22.07
N ARG A 2 2.46 4.16 -22.12
CA ARG A 2 3.15 5.23 -21.37
C ARG A 2 2.25 5.64 -20.21
N PHE A 3 2.82 5.78 -19.02
CA PHE A 3 2.14 6.30 -17.84
C PHE A 3 2.77 7.62 -17.45
N GLU A 4 1.96 8.57 -17.02
CA GLU A 4 2.38 9.89 -16.57
C GLU A 4 1.63 10.23 -15.28
N ALA A 5 2.36 10.74 -14.29
CA ALA A 5 1.77 11.16 -13.02
C ALA A 5 1.17 12.56 -13.18
N VAL A 6 0.01 12.77 -12.57
CA VAL A 6 -0.59 14.11 -12.43
C VAL A 6 -0.21 14.64 -11.05
N PRO A 7 0.22 15.92 -10.90
CA PRO A 7 1.01 16.36 -9.75
C PRO A 7 0.20 16.69 -8.48
N TYR A 8 -0.69 15.79 -8.07
CA TYR A 8 -1.52 15.96 -6.88
C TYR A 8 -0.82 15.52 -5.58
N PHE A 9 0.15 14.61 -5.67
CA PHE A 9 0.71 13.92 -4.52
C PHE A 9 2.19 14.20 -4.36
N VAL A 10 2.68 14.44 -3.16
CA VAL A 10 4.12 14.67 -2.87
C VAL A 10 5.06 13.53 -3.31
N HIS A 11 4.51 12.38 -3.71
CA HIS A 11 5.23 11.20 -4.20
C HIS A 11 5.84 11.39 -5.60
N ASP A 12 5.36 12.37 -6.37
CA ASP A 12 5.93 12.71 -7.68
C ASP A 12 7.04 13.76 -7.61
N ASP A 13 7.32 14.28 -6.41
CA ASP A 13 8.36 15.29 -6.18
C ASP A 13 9.75 14.65 -6.14
N THR A 14 10.49 14.78 -7.24
CA THR A 14 11.85 14.24 -7.37
C THR A 14 12.88 14.92 -6.45
N ALA A 15 12.56 16.08 -5.87
CA ALA A 15 13.45 16.76 -4.92
C ALA A 15 13.32 16.20 -3.50
N LYS A 16 12.25 15.43 -3.21
CA LYS A 16 12.00 14.88 -1.88
C LYS A 16 12.90 13.66 -1.63
N SER A 17 13.95 13.86 -0.83
CA SER A 17 14.94 12.81 -0.52
C SER A 17 14.47 11.81 0.55
N HIS A 18 13.42 12.14 1.30
CA HIS A 18 12.87 11.28 2.34
C HIS A 18 11.34 11.35 2.35
N MET A 19 10.71 10.19 2.31
CA MET A 19 9.27 10.03 2.44
C MET A 19 8.93 9.36 3.76
N GLN A 20 7.88 9.80 4.42
CA GLN A 20 7.32 9.10 5.57
C GLN A 20 6.70 7.78 5.10
N ARG A 21 6.66 6.79 6.00
CA ARG A 21 6.00 5.50 5.71
C ARG A 21 4.51 5.69 5.38
N ILE A 22 3.86 6.65 6.05
CA ILE A 22 2.50 7.10 5.79
C ILE A 22 2.56 8.63 5.78
N GLU A 23 2.45 9.24 4.61
CA GLU A 23 2.42 10.71 4.49
C GLU A 23 1.08 11.28 5.00
N PRO A 24 1.07 12.49 5.56
CA PRO A 24 -0.18 13.18 5.89
C PRO A 24 -1.13 13.22 4.68
N ASN A 25 -2.42 13.00 4.91
CA ASN A 25 -3.44 12.91 3.85
C ASN A 25 -3.08 11.96 2.69
N PHE A 26 -2.36 10.87 2.99
CA PHE A 26 -1.81 9.93 2.01
C PHE A 26 -0.95 10.61 0.92
N GLY A 27 -0.30 11.72 1.30
CA GLY A 27 0.59 12.50 0.45
C GLY A 27 -0.11 13.48 -0.48
N LEU A 28 -1.40 13.75 -0.31
CA LEU A 28 -2.06 14.86 -1.01
C LEU A 28 -1.35 16.19 -0.68
N ARG A 29 -1.04 16.99 -1.70
CA ARG A 29 -0.34 18.27 -1.52
C ARG A 29 -1.18 19.27 -0.71
N ALA A 30 -0.48 20.13 0.04
CA ALA A 30 -1.12 21.18 0.82
C ALA A 30 -1.92 22.14 -0.07
N GLY A 31 -3.07 22.60 0.43
CA GLY A 31 -3.99 23.46 -0.31
C GLY A 31 -4.93 22.73 -1.28
N MET A 32 -4.85 21.39 -1.36
CA MET A 32 -5.79 20.56 -2.10
C MET A 32 -6.65 19.71 -1.16
N THR A 33 -7.86 19.40 -1.61
CA THR A 33 -8.79 18.46 -0.97
C THR A 33 -8.94 17.20 -1.82
N TRP A 34 -9.50 16.14 -1.24
CA TRP A 34 -9.85 14.95 -2.01
C TRP A 34 -11.04 15.18 -2.95
N ASP A 35 -11.89 16.16 -2.65
CA ASP A 35 -12.92 16.63 -3.59
C ASP A 35 -12.30 17.27 -4.84
N ASP A 36 -11.24 18.06 -4.70
CA ASP A 36 -10.52 18.62 -5.85
C ASP A 36 -9.97 17.50 -6.75
N VAL A 37 -9.36 16.47 -6.14
CA VAL A 37 -8.85 15.30 -6.88
C VAL A 37 -9.99 14.55 -7.57
N ARG A 38 -11.14 14.36 -6.91
CA ARG A 38 -12.31 13.70 -7.51
C ARG A 38 -12.86 14.48 -8.70
N ALA A 39 -13.07 15.78 -8.53
CA ALA A 39 -13.60 16.66 -9.57
C ALA A 39 -12.66 16.69 -10.77
N ASP A 40 -11.35 16.80 -10.53
CA ASP A 40 -10.37 16.86 -11.61
C ASP A 40 -10.23 15.52 -12.34
N LEU A 41 -10.26 14.40 -11.61
CA LEU A 41 -10.26 13.06 -12.20
C LEU A 41 -11.47 12.84 -13.11
N GLN A 42 -12.66 13.29 -12.70
CA GLN A 42 -13.88 13.24 -13.52
C GLN A 42 -13.74 14.12 -14.76
N ARG A 43 -13.29 15.35 -14.58
CA ARG A 43 -13.08 16.32 -15.67
C ARG A 43 -12.10 15.82 -16.71
N LEU A 44 -10.95 15.28 -16.29
CA LEU A 44 -9.90 14.76 -17.18
C LEU A 44 -10.41 13.56 -17.99
N ASN A 45 -11.07 12.60 -17.35
CA ASN A 45 -11.65 11.44 -18.06
C ASN A 45 -12.80 11.80 -18.99
N ALA A 46 -13.50 12.92 -18.77
CA ALA A 46 -14.58 13.39 -19.66
C ALA A 46 -14.07 14.19 -20.86
N ARG A 47 -12.87 14.78 -20.76
CA ARG A 47 -12.32 15.71 -21.75
C ARG A 47 -11.36 15.03 -22.73
N ASP A 48 -10.47 14.18 -22.23
CA ASP A 48 -9.30 13.74 -22.98
C ASP A 48 -9.56 12.36 -23.60
N ASP A 49 -10.12 12.36 -24.81
CA ASP A 49 -10.43 11.15 -25.57
C ASP A 49 -9.18 10.27 -25.80
N GLY A 50 -9.34 8.96 -25.60
CA GLY A 50 -8.25 7.98 -25.77
C GLY A 50 -7.26 7.94 -24.60
N VAL A 51 -7.46 8.74 -23.55
CA VAL A 51 -6.69 8.72 -22.31
C VAL A 51 -7.57 8.25 -21.15
N SER A 52 -6.99 7.60 -20.15
CA SER A 52 -7.71 7.24 -18.93
C SER A 52 -6.89 7.65 -17.71
N TYR A 53 -7.51 8.44 -16.84
CA TYR A 53 -6.92 8.88 -15.59
C TYR A 53 -7.46 7.99 -14.47
N LYS A 54 -6.55 7.49 -13.62
CA LYS A 54 -6.87 6.60 -12.51
C LYS A 54 -6.13 7.04 -11.26
N LEU A 55 -6.81 6.98 -10.12
CA LEU A 55 -6.18 7.12 -8.81
C LEU A 55 -5.69 5.74 -8.35
N LEU A 56 -4.43 5.67 -7.91
CA LEU A 56 -3.79 4.44 -7.45
C LEU A 56 -3.27 4.62 -6.03
N TYR A 57 -3.63 3.70 -5.15
CA TYR A 57 -2.99 3.51 -3.86
C TYR A 57 -1.98 2.37 -4.00
N LEU A 58 -0.69 2.71 -3.95
CA LEU A 58 0.40 1.74 -4.09
C LEU A 58 1.06 1.52 -2.74
N ALA A 59 1.05 0.27 -2.27
CA ALA A 59 1.65 -0.12 -0.99
C ALA A 59 2.64 -1.26 -1.19
N ARG A 60 3.84 -1.11 -0.62
CA ARG A 60 4.76 -2.24 -0.44
C ARG A 60 4.24 -3.12 0.69
N HIS A 61 4.48 -4.43 0.62
CA HIS A 61 4.20 -5.32 1.75
C HIS A 61 4.96 -4.86 3.01
N GLY A 62 4.42 -5.16 4.20
CA GLY A 62 5.14 -5.00 5.45
C GLY A 62 6.40 -5.88 5.49
N GLN A 63 7.29 -5.65 6.46
CA GLN A 63 8.52 -6.43 6.61
C GLN A 63 8.24 -7.94 6.59
N GLY A 64 8.78 -8.62 5.57
CA GLY A 64 8.74 -10.09 5.49
C GLY A 64 9.96 -10.71 6.15
N VAL A 65 9.89 -12.01 6.44
CA VAL A 65 11.04 -12.76 6.99
C VAL A 65 12.29 -12.64 6.09
N HIS A 66 12.11 -12.53 4.77
CA HIS A 66 13.22 -12.29 3.84
C HIS A 66 13.92 -10.93 4.05
N ASN A 67 13.19 -9.87 4.40
CA ASN A 67 13.80 -8.58 4.73
C ASN A 67 14.58 -8.66 6.03
N LEU A 68 14.06 -9.39 7.02
CA LEU A 68 14.76 -9.64 8.27
C LEU A 68 16.04 -10.45 8.05
N ALA A 69 16.00 -11.46 7.18
CA ALA A 69 17.18 -12.26 6.82
C ALA A 69 18.22 -11.41 6.06
N GLU A 70 17.80 -10.61 5.08
CA GLU A 70 18.70 -9.66 4.41
C GLU A 70 19.35 -8.68 5.40
N LEU A 71 18.58 -8.18 6.37
CA LEU A 71 19.11 -7.32 7.44
C LEU A 71 20.12 -8.05 8.33
N LYS A 72 19.84 -9.31 8.70
CA LYS A 72 20.74 -10.16 9.52
C LYS A 72 22.08 -10.41 8.83
N TYR A 73 22.05 -10.70 7.53
CA TYR A 73 23.24 -11.12 6.78
C TYR A 73 23.94 -10.01 6.02
N GLY A 74 23.27 -8.88 5.83
CA GLY A 74 23.71 -7.80 4.97
C GLY A 74 23.49 -8.11 3.49
N LYS A 75 23.16 -7.05 2.74
CA LYS A 75 22.84 -7.09 1.31
C LYS A 75 23.83 -7.89 0.47
N GLN A 76 25.13 -7.70 0.71
CA GLN A 76 26.17 -8.35 -0.12
C GLN A 76 26.21 -9.88 0.06
N ALA A 77 26.03 -10.38 1.28
CA ALA A 77 25.97 -11.82 1.53
C ALA A 77 24.61 -12.39 1.10
N TRP A 78 23.54 -11.60 1.26
CA TRP A 78 22.21 -11.94 0.76
C TRP A 78 22.22 -12.22 -0.73
N GLU A 79 22.64 -11.24 -1.54
CA GLU A 79 22.68 -11.34 -3.01
C GLU A 79 23.57 -12.48 -3.50
N ARG A 80 24.71 -12.71 -2.84
CA ARG A 80 25.66 -13.76 -3.25
C ARG A 80 25.22 -15.18 -2.89
N TYR A 81 24.62 -15.37 -1.71
CA TYR A 81 24.47 -16.70 -1.12
C TYR A 81 23.10 -16.98 -0.52
N TRP A 82 22.56 -16.09 0.32
CA TRP A 82 21.35 -16.40 1.11
C TRP A 82 20.04 -16.26 0.33
N ALA A 83 19.97 -15.35 -0.65
CA ALA A 83 18.78 -15.14 -1.46
C ALA A 83 18.40 -16.38 -2.30
N ARG A 84 19.37 -17.27 -2.57
CA ARG A 84 19.18 -18.53 -3.31
C ARG A 84 18.78 -19.71 -2.40
N ARG A 85 18.65 -19.47 -1.10
CA ARG A 85 18.23 -20.45 -0.09
C ARG A 85 16.86 -20.08 0.44
N THR A 86 16.27 -21.01 1.18
CA THR A 86 14.96 -20.80 1.81
C THR A 86 15.06 -20.57 3.31
N THR A 87 16.19 -20.88 3.93
CA THR A 87 16.38 -20.80 5.39
C THR A 87 17.86 -20.84 5.79
N ASP A 88 18.17 -20.38 7.00
CA ASP A 88 19.44 -20.60 7.73
C ASP A 88 19.32 -21.66 8.85
N GLY A 89 18.13 -22.27 9.03
CA GLY A 89 17.79 -23.16 10.14
C GLY A 89 16.94 -22.49 11.22
N ASP A 90 17.04 -21.16 11.40
CA ASP A 90 16.30 -20.38 12.39
C ASP A 90 15.16 -19.58 11.75
N LEU A 91 15.46 -18.90 10.64
CA LEU A 91 14.55 -18.09 9.83
C LEU A 91 14.23 -18.81 8.53
N VAL A 92 12.96 -18.82 8.15
CA VAL A 92 12.50 -19.40 6.87
C VAL A 92 11.96 -18.27 5.99
N TRP A 93 12.71 -17.90 4.95
CA TRP A 93 12.38 -16.83 4.00
C TRP A 93 12.02 -17.33 2.60
N GLY A 94 11.83 -18.64 2.43
CA GLY A 94 11.40 -19.22 1.17
C GLY A 94 10.60 -20.52 1.36
N PRO A 95 9.83 -20.95 0.35
CA PRO A 95 9.67 -20.29 -0.95
C PRO A 95 8.72 -19.08 -0.93
N ASP A 96 7.84 -18.97 0.07
CA ASP A 96 6.90 -17.85 0.21
C ASP A 96 6.71 -17.46 1.69
N PRO A 97 7.62 -16.66 2.24
CA PRO A 97 7.56 -16.29 3.64
C PRO A 97 6.46 -15.28 3.91
N ASP A 98 5.93 -15.38 5.13
CA ASP A 98 4.96 -14.42 5.65
C ASP A 98 5.65 -13.14 6.18
N LEU A 99 4.82 -12.23 6.67
CA LEU A 99 5.22 -11.07 7.45
C LEU A 99 5.88 -11.48 8.78
N THR A 100 6.79 -10.65 9.26
CA THR A 100 7.20 -10.68 10.67
C THR A 100 6.13 -10.00 11.53
N TYR A 101 6.21 -10.13 12.86
CA TYR A 101 5.35 -9.34 13.76
C TYR A 101 5.45 -7.83 13.51
N MET A 102 6.65 -7.35 13.16
CA MET A 102 6.85 -5.96 12.76
C MET A 102 6.15 -5.64 11.44
N GLY A 103 6.20 -6.53 10.45
CA GLY A 103 5.49 -6.36 9.18
C GLY A 103 3.97 -6.31 9.35
N GLU A 104 3.42 -7.12 10.24
CA GLU A 104 2.00 -7.04 10.59
C GLU A 104 1.63 -5.71 11.26
N ALA A 105 2.46 -5.25 12.20
CA ALA A 105 2.26 -3.95 12.85
C ALA A 105 2.27 -2.81 11.82
N GLN A 106 3.22 -2.84 10.87
CA GLN A 106 3.26 -1.86 9.77
C GLN A 106 1.98 -1.85 8.93
N ALA A 107 1.40 -3.03 8.64
CA ALA A 107 0.15 -3.11 7.89
C ALA A 107 -1.06 -2.59 8.70
N ARG A 108 -1.06 -2.81 10.02
CA ARG A 108 -2.08 -2.27 10.95
C ARG A 108 -1.98 -0.76 11.12
N ASP A 109 -0.78 -0.19 11.10
CA ASP A 109 -0.61 1.27 11.16
C ASP A 109 -1.26 1.95 9.92
N VAL A 110 -1.16 1.31 8.75
CA VAL A 110 -1.86 1.79 7.53
C VAL A 110 -3.37 1.64 7.67
N HIS A 111 -3.85 0.53 8.25
CA HIS A 111 -5.27 0.35 8.54
C HIS A 111 -5.81 1.47 9.44
N GLU A 112 -5.10 1.78 10.52
CA GLU A 112 -5.48 2.85 11.45
C GLU A 112 -5.50 4.22 10.77
N ALA A 113 -4.51 4.51 9.92
CA ALA A 113 -4.50 5.75 9.14
C ALA A 113 -5.75 5.88 8.24
N TRP A 114 -6.22 4.78 7.64
CA TRP A 114 -7.49 4.77 6.91
C TRP A 114 -8.71 4.93 7.81
N GLN A 115 -8.76 4.27 8.97
CA GLN A 115 -9.87 4.43 9.92
C GLN A 115 -10.03 5.91 10.31
N ILE A 116 -8.91 6.56 10.67
CA ILE A 116 -8.88 7.99 11.01
C ILE A 116 -9.38 8.84 9.84
N ALA A 117 -8.85 8.62 8.64
CA ALA A 117 -9.23 9.40 7.46
C ALA A 117 -10.71 9.21 7.05
N LEU A 118 -11.29 8.04 7.35
CA LEU A 118 -12.70 7.73 7.10
C LEU A 118 -13.62 8.14 8.26
N GLY A 119 -13.07 8.63 9.37
CA GLY A 119 -13.85 8.94 10.57
C GLY A 119 -14.46 7.71 11.25
N GLN A 120 -13.89 6.53 11.03
CA GLN A 120 -14.36 5.27 11.61
C GLN A 120 -13.82 5.09 13.04
N SER A 121 -14.58 4.38 13.87
CA SER A 121 -14.11 4.02 15.21
C SER A 121 -12.89 3.12 15.16
N ASP A 122 -11.99 3.28 16.14
CA ASP A 122 -10.84 2.41 16.32
C ASP A 122 -11.23 0.96 16.65
N THR A 123 -10.24 0.07 16.76
CA THR A 123 -10.46 -1.35 17.12
C THR A 123 -11.11 -1.56 18.48
N GLN A 124 -11.16 -0.54 19.34
CA GLN A 124 -11.82 -0.54 20.65
C GLN A 124 -13.22 0.10 20.62
N GLY A 125 -13.70 0.48 19.43
CA GLY A 125 -15.01 1.10 19.23
C GLY A 125 -15.04 2.60 19.55
N ARG A 126 -13.90 3.24 19.80
CA ARG A 126 -13.84 4.68 20.09
C ARG A 126 -13.90 5.47 18.79
N ALA A 127 -14.94 6.30 18.66
CA ALA A 127 -15.06 7.25 17.56
C ALA A 127 -14.01 8.37 17.71
N PRO A 128 -13.54 8.96 16.60
CA PRO A 128 -12.72 10.17 16.67
C PRO A 128 -13.50 11.32 17.33
N GLU A 129 -12.79 12.15 18.09
CA GLU A 129 -13.37 13.29 18.82
C GLU A 129 -14.04 14.31 17.89
N GLN A 130 -13.50 14.44 16.68
CA GLN A 130 -14.01 15.30 15.61
C GLN A 130 -14.15 14.49 14.34
N ALA A 131 -15.30 14.62 13.67
CA ALA A 131 -15.49 14.04 12.35
C ALA A 131 -14.54 14.70 11.34
N PRO A 132 -13.97 13.95 10.40
CA PRO A 132 -13.14 14.53 9.36
C PRO A 132 -13.99 15.44 8.45
N ASP A 133 -13.35 16.50 7.93
CA ASP A 133 -13.94 17.31 6.85
C ASP A 133 -14.30 16.39 5.67
N PRO A 134 -15.57 16.35 5.21
CA PRO A 134 -15.99 15.53 4.07
C PRO A 134 -15.13 15.72 2.82
N ALA A 135 -14.64 16.94 2.57
CA ALA A 135 -13.77 17.24 1.43
C ALA A 135 -12.39 16.58 1.56
N MET A 136 -11.98 16.23 2.77
CA MET A 136 -10.70 15.57 3.10
C MET A 136 -10.82 14.06 3.22
N ILE A 137 -12.00 13.47 3.01
CA ILE A 137 -12.16 12.02 3.01
C ILE A 137 -11.61 11.44 1.69
N PRO A 138 -10.58 10.58 1.73
CA PRO A 138 -10.04 9.93 0.53
C PRO A 138 -11.06 8.98 -0.09
N PRO A 139 -11.16 8.91 -1.44
CA PRO A 139 -11.99 7.91 -2.09
C PRO A 139 -11.46 6.50 -1.84
N LEU A 140 -12.35 5.58 -1.44
CA LEU A 140 -11.97 4.17 -1.27
C LEU A 140 -11.58 3.52 -2.61
N PRO A 141 -10.65 2.54 -2.61
CA PRO A 141 -10.30 1.82 -3.81
C PRO A 141 -11.52 1.05 -4.35
N GLN A 142 -11.71 1.13 -5.66
CA GLN A 142 -12.75 0.41 -6.39
C GLN A 142 -12.26 -0.92 -6.94
N VAL A 143 -10.96 -1.21 -6.85
CA VAL A 143 -10.30 -2.45 -7.30
C VAL A 143 -9.15 -2.73 -6.35
N LEU A 144 -9.11 -3.96 -5.82
CA LEU A 144 -7.98 -4.44 -5.04
C LEU A 144 -7.13 -5.40 -5.87
N CYS A 145 -5.82 -5.16 -5.92
CA CYS A 145 -4.85 -6.02 -6.59
C CYS A 145 -3.75 -6.40 -5.60
N SER A 146 -3.19 -7.60 -5.73
CA SER A 146 -2.03 -8.03 -4.95
C SER A 146 -1.07 -8.90 -5.75
N SER A 147 0.19 -8.88 -5.35
CA SER A 147 1.16 -9.93 -5.65
C SER A 147 0.65 -11.28 -5.13
N PRO A 148 1.02 -12.41 -5.76
CA PRO A 148 0.69 -13.76 -5.29
C PRO A 148 1.37 -14.15 -3.98
N LEU A 149 2.37 -13.38 -3.52
CA LEU A 149 3.15 -13.74 -2.34
C LEU A 149 2.36 -13.53 -1.05
N ARG A 150 2.46 -14.47 -0.11
CA ARG A 150 1.71 -14.47 1.16
C ARG A 150 1.84 -13.15 1.90
N ARG A 151 3.05 -12.61 2.04
CA ARG A 151 3.29 -11.31 2.69
C ARG A 151 2.50 -10.14 2.08
N SER A 152 2.33 -10.12 0.77
CA SER A 152 1.58 -9.05 0.08
C SER A 152 0.09 -9.20 0.31
N LEU A 153 -0.44 -10.42 0.20
CA LEU A 153 -1.83 -10.72 0.53
C LEU A 153 -2.16 -10.46 2.01
N HIS A 154 -1.27 -10.85 2.92
CA HIS A 154 -1.45 -10.63 4.35
C HIS A 154 -1.41 -9.13 4.70
N THR A 155 -0.51 -8.37 4.08
CA THR A 155 -0.50 -6.89 4.20
C THR A 155 -1.83 -6.30 3.73
N LEU A 156 -2.28 -6.66 2.52
CA LEU A 156 -3.54 -6.18 1.95
C LEU A 156 -4.73 -6.51 2.88
N PHE A 157 -4.79 -7.74 3.39
CA PHE A 157 -5.82 -8.17 4.32
C PHE A 157 -5.81 -7.32 5.61
N LEU A 158 -4.66 -7.17 6.26
CA LEU A 158 -4.55 -6.40 7.49
C LEU A 158 -4.90 -4.93 7.28
N THR A 159 -4.53 -4.36 6.13
CA THR A 159 -4.85 -2.97 5.77
C THR A 159 -6.35 -2.76 5.54
N TRP A 160 -7.00 -3.60 4.75
CA TRP A 160 -8.36 -3.32 4.25
C TRP A 160 -9.50 -4.01 5.00
N ARG A 161 -9.22 -5.00 5.86
CA ARG A 161 -10.24 -5.73 6.61
C ARG A 161 -11.18 -4.77 7.34
N GLY A 162 -12.49 -4.90 7.13
CA GLY A 162 -13.50 -4.09 7.81
C GLY A 162 -13.65 -2.63 7.35
N LEU A 163 -12.79 -2.13 6.45
CA LEU A 163 -12.87 -0.74 5.97
C LEU A 163 -13.80 -0.57 4.77
N LEU A 164 -13.86 -1.59 3.90
CA LEU A 164 -14.60 -1.50 2.63
C LEU A 164 -16.09 -1.80 2.83
N PRO A 165 -17.00 -0.93 2.35
CA PRO A 165 -18.43 -1.03 2.62
C PRO A 165 -19.14 -2.15 1.83
N GLN A 166 -18.49 -2.73 0.81
CA GLN A 166 -19.16 -3.63 -0.12
C GLN A 166 -19.46 -5.00 0.49
N ARG A 167 -20.71 -5.44 0.31
CA ARG A 167 -21.18 -6.82 0.51
C ARG A 167 -21.88 -7.30 -0.78
N PRO A 168 -21.48 -8.43 -1.39
CA PRO A 168 -20.38 -9.32 -0.98
C PRO A 168 -19.00 -8.64 -1.06
N PRO A 169 -17.97 -9.19 -0.37
CA PRO A 169 -16.62 -8.62 -0.39
C PRO A 169 -16.11 -8.50 -1.83
N GLN A 170 -15.47 -7.39 -2.15
CA GLN A 170 -14.84 -7.23 -3.45
C GLN A 170 -13.76 -8.31 -3.66
N PRO A 171 -13.71 -9.01 -4.81
CA PRO A 171 -12.64 -9.95 -5.08
C PRO A 171 -11.29 -9.24 -5.13
N VAL A 172 -10.28 -9.85 -4.50
CA VAL A 172 -8.89 -9.42 -4.64
C VAL A 172 -8.31 -10.03 -5.92
N HIS A 173 -7.83 -9.18 -6.82
CA HIS A 173 -7.18 -9.60 -8.05
C HIS A 173 -5.71 -9.95 -7.78
N VAL A 174 -5.42 -11.22 -7.62
CA VAL A 174 -4.04 -11.72 -7.51
C VAL A 174 -3.40 -11.77 -8.89
N ARG A 175 -2.27 -11.07 -9.07
CA ARG A 175 -1.59 -10.91 -10.37
C ARG A 175 -0.12 -11.29 -10.26
N GLU A 176 0.30 -12.29 -11.02
CA GLU A 176 1.69 -12.75 -11.08
C GLU A 176 2.67 -11.62 -11.44
N HIS A 177 2.27 -10.73 -12.34
CA HIS A 177 3.09 -9.57 -12.74
C HIS A 177 3.30 -8.51 -11.65
N LEU A 178 2.67 -8.65 -10.48
CA LEU A 178 2.94 -7.81 -9.30
C LEU A 178 3.94 -8.46 -8.32
N ARG A 179 4.39 -9.69 -8.59
CA ARG A 179 5.40 -10.37 -7.79
C ARG A 179 6.73 -9.62 -7.87
N GLU A 180 7.44 -9.52 -6.74
CA GLU A 180 8.84 -9.09 -6.76
C GLU A 180 9.76 -10.14 -7.41
N VAL A 181 10.96 -9.72 -7.80
CA VAL A 181 11.96 -10.65 -8.34
C VAL A 181 12.48 -11.53 -7.19
N ILE A 182 12.25 -12.83 -7.29
CA ILE A 182 12.83 -13.82 -6.38
C ILE A 182 14.16 -14.26 -6.98
N ALA A 183 15.24 -14.25 -6.21
CA ALA A 183 16.54 -14.70 -6.70
C ALA A 183 16.51 -16.19 -7.05
N GLY A 184 16.70 -16.52 -8.34
CA GLY A 184 16.82 -17.91 -8.81
C GLY A 184 15.68 -18.44 -9.69
N ALA A 185 14.88 -17.57 -10.30
CA ALA A 185 14.06 -17.95 -11.48
C ALA A 185 14.86 -17.77 -12.78
#